data_AF-A0A9P1EGE1-F1
#
_entry.id   AF-A0A9P1EGE1-F1
#
_cell.length_a   1.000
_cell.length_b   1.000
_cell.length_c   1.000
_cell.angle_alpha   90.00
_cell.angle_beta   90.00
_cell.angle_gamma   90.00
#
_symmetry.space_group_name_H-M   'P 1'
#
loop_
_entity.id
_entity.type
_entity.pdbx_description
1 polymer ?
#
loop_
_entity_poly.entity_id
_entity_poly.type
_entity_poly.pdbx_seq_one_letter_code
_entity_poly.pdbx_strand_id
1 'polypeptide(L)'
;MLMCLWSFTGLTHMFLEGYFVFSPDFYKKKTPIYLAKVWKEYTKGDSRYVARDSTFVSVEGITAVLEGPTCLLAVYAISTRKTYMYILQVSISLGQLYGTVVYFITAILEGDNFDASPYHYF
;
A
#
# COMPACT_ATOMS: atom_id res chain seq x y z
N MET A 1 8.27 -4.25 -20.08
CA MET A 1 8.66 -3.44 -18.89
C MET A 1 7.44 -2.83 -18.21
N LEU A 2 6.69 -1.90 -18.84
CA LEU A 2 5.52 -1.25 -18.21
C LEU A 2 4.44 -2.23 -17.74
N MET A 3 4.08 -3.24 -18.54
CA MET A 3 3.11 -4.25 -18.11
C MET A 3 3.57 -5.01 -16.86
N CYS A 4 4.86 -5.33 -16.74
CA CYS A 4 5.40 -6.02 -15.56
C CYS A 4 5.33 -5.12 -14.33
N LEU A 5 5.65 -3.82 -14.49
CA LEU A 5 5.55 -2.82 -13.44
C LEU A 5 4.10 -2.73 -12.93
N TRP A 6 3.13 -2.49 -13.82
CA TRP A 6 1.72 -2.37 -13.45
C TRP A 6 1.14 -3.66 -12.86
N SER A 7 1.54 -4.83 -13.37
CA SER A 7 1.17 -6.10 -12.75
C SER A 7 1.70 -6.21 -11.33
N PHE A 8 2.98 -5.93 -11.11
CA PHE A 8 3.58 -6.02 -9.78
C PHE A 8 2.94 -5.02 -8.80
N THR A 9 2.80 -3.76 -9.21
CA THR A 9 2.15 -2.71 -8.42
C THR A 9 0.71 -3.06 -8.09
N GLY A 10 -0.07 -3.52 -9.06
CA GLY A 10 -1.46 -3.91 -8.83
C GLY A 10 -1.61 -5.08 -7.84
N LEU A 11 -0.73 -6.08 -7.94
CA LEU A 11 -0.70 -7.19 -7.00
C LEU A 11 -0.29 -6.76 -5.60
N THR A 12 0.66 -5.83 -5.46
CA THR A 12 1.06 -5.28 -4.16
C THR A 12 -0.10 -4.56 -3.48
N HIS A 13 -0.79 -3.66 -4.19
CA HIS A 13 -1.97 -2.97 -3.65
C HIS A 13 -3.08 -3.96 -3.25
N MET A 14 -3.42 -4.92 -4.11
CA MET A 14 -4.54 -5.82 -3.83
C MET A 14 -4.23 -6.84 -2.74
N PHE A 15 -3.04 -7.45 -2.74
CA PHE A 15 -2.73 -8.56 -1.85
C PHE A 15 -1.96 -8.13 -0.61
N LEU A 16 -0.98 -7.25 -0.73
CA LEU A 16 -0.16 -6.84 0.41
C LEU A 16 -0.90 -5.76 1.20
N GLU A 17 -1.25 -4.64 0.57
CA GLU A 17 -1.98 -3.54 1.23
C GLU A 17 -3.42 -3.95 1.57
N GLY A 18 -4.11 -4.63 0.64
CA GLY A 18 -5.42 -5.20 0.91
C GLY A 18 -5.44 -6.15 2.11
N TYR A 19 -4.39 -6.98 2.30
CA TYR A 19 -4.30 -7.81 3.50
C TYR A 19 -4.21 -6.97 4.78
N PHE A 20 -3.42 -5.90 4.77
CA PHE A 20 -3.32 -4.99 5.90
C PHE A 20 -4.67 -4.33 6.24
N VAL A 21 -5.38 -3.83 5.23
CA VAL A 21 -6.67 -3.16 5.40
C VAL A 21 -7.71 -4.12 5.96
N PHE A 22 -7.86 -5.30 5.34
CA PHE A 22 -8.92 -6.26 5.66
C PHE A 22 -8.58 -7.26 6.78
N SER A 23 -7.35 -7.26 7.30
CA SER A 23 -6.95 -8.08 8.45
C SER A 23 -6.56 -7.22 9.66
N PRO A 24 -7.51 -6.54 10.33
CA PRO A 24 -7.20 -5.60 11.41
C PRO A 24 -6.38 -6.20 12.54
N ASP A 25 -6.59 -7.48 12.88
CA ASP A 25 -5.87 -8.16 13.96
C ASP A 25 -4.62 -8.94 13.50
N PHE A 26 -4.02 -8.62 12.35
CA PHE A 26 -2.87 -9.38 11.82
C PHE A 26 -1.69 -9.46 12.81
N TYR A 27 -1.47 -8.41 13.60
CA TYR A 27 -0.38 -8.30 14.56
C TYR A 27 -0.60 -9.19 15.81
N LYS A 28 -1.85 -9.44 16.20
CA LYS A 28 -2.21 -10.28 17.38
C LYS A 28 -2.06 -11.78 17.13
N LYS A 29 -1.90 -12.21 15.87
CA LYS A 29 -1.84 -13.63 15.50
C LYS A 29 -0.53 -14.26 15.98
N LYS A 30 -0.63 -15.32 16.79
CA LYS A 30 0.51 -16.13 17.28
C LYS A 30 1.14 -16.98 16.17
N THR A 31 0.34 -17.45 15.21
CA THR A 31 0.78 -18.17 14.01
C THR A 31 0.46 -17.36 12.75
N PRO A 32 1.26 -16.32 12.45
CA PRO A 32 1.00 -15.46 11.29
C PRO A 32 1.26 -16.20 9.97
N ILE A 33 0.35 -16.04 9.02
CA ILE A 33 0.61 -16.39 7.61
C ILE A 33 1.72 -15.47 7.05
N TYR A 34 2.27 -15.81 5.88
CA TYR A 34 3.40 -15.08 5.30
C TYR A 34 3.16 -13.56 5.22
N LEU A 35 2.00 -13.11 4.72
CA LEU A 35 1.65 -11.69 4.64
C LEU A 35 1.63 -10.98 6.00
N ALA A 36 1.15 -11.65 7.04
CA ALA A 36 1.19 -11.10 8.39
C ALA A 36 2.63 -10.99 8.94
N LYS A 37 3.55 -11.88 8.53
CA LYS A 37 4.97 -11.74 8.88
C LYS A 37 5.61 -10.55 8.17
N VAL A 38 5.32 -10.36 6.88
CA VAL A 38 5.79 -9.20 6.11
C VAL A 38 5.33 -7.90 6.77
N TRP A 39 4.05 -7.80 7.12
CA TRP A 39 3.55 -6.61 7.80
C TRP A 39 4.10 -6.43 9.21
N LYS A 40 4.29 -7.51 9.98
CA LYS A 40 4.97 -7.41 11.28
C LYS A 40 6.41 -6.88 11.15
N GLU A 41 7.12 -7.27 10.10
CA GLU A 41 8.47 -6.74 9.83
C GLU A 41 8.40 -5.28 9.40
N TYR A 42 7.48 -4.94 8.49
CA TYR A 42 7.28 -3.57 8.02
C TYR A 42 6.93 -2.61 9.16
N THR A 43 6.09 -3.04 10.10
CA THR A 43 5.70 -2.23 11.26
C THR A 43 6.85 -1.90 12.22
N LYS A 44 8.00 -2.59 12.09
CA LYS A 44 9.21 -2.24 12.84
C LYS A 44 9.86 -0.96 12.31
N GLY A 45 9.70 -0.67 11.03
CA GLY A 45 10.17 0.57 10.41
C GLY A 45 9.12 1.69 10.48
N ASP A 46 7.83 1.34 10.54
CA ASP A 46 6.76 2.31 10.69
C ASP A 46 5.63 1.78 11.58
N SER A 47 5.64 2.22 12.84
CA SER A 47 4.67 1.75 13.83
C SER A 47 3.22 2.21 13.58
N ARG A 48 2.99 3.16 12.67
CA ARG A 48 1.64 3.65 12.33
C ARG A 48 0.77 2.55 11.71
N TYR A 49 1.39 1.59 11.04
CA TYR A 49 0.69 0.42 10.49
C TYR A 49 0.22 -0.55 11.59
N VAL A 50 0.98 -0.76 12.68
CA VAL A 50 0.51 -1.61 13.80
C VAL A 50 -0.51 -0.86 14.65
N ALA A 51 -0.34 0.46 14.82
CA ALA A 51 -1.31 1.34 15.45
C ALA A 51 -2.61 1.47 14.64
N ARG A 52 -2.59 1.04 13.37
CA ARG A 52 -3.69 1.19 12.42
C ARG A 52 -4.17 2.64 12.33
N ASP A 53 -3.23 3.55 12.15
CA ASP A 53 -3.57 4.96 11.98
C ASP A 53 -4.61 5.15 10.86
N SER A 54 -5.62 5.96 11.15
CA SER A 54 -6.79 6.11 10.30
C SER A 54 -6.45 6.66 8.91
N THR A 55 -5.41 7.47 8.80
CA THR A 55 -4.94 8.03 7.53
C THR A 55 -4.42 6.91 6.64
N PHE A 56 -3.55 6.06 7.20
CA PHE A 56 -2.92 4.97 6.45
C PHE A 56 -3.93 3.87 6.10
N VAL A 57 -4.78 3.45 7.05
CA VAL A 57 -5.84 2.49 6.74
C VAL A 57 -6.76 3.01 5.63
N SER A 58 -7.04 4.31 5.59
CA SER A 58 -7.87 4.92 4.54
C SER A 58 -7.15 4.98 3.19
N VAL A 59 -5.90 5.45 3.15
CA VAL A 59 -5.09 5.53 1.93
C VAL A 59 -4.86 4.14 1.35
N GLU A 60 -4.40 3.20 2.16
CA GLU A 60 -4.15 1.81 1.77
C GLU A 60 -5.46 1.09 1.37
N GLY A 61 -6.60 1.50 1.96
CA GLY A 61 -7.91 1.02 1.55
C GLY A 61 -8.28 1.45 0.13
N ILE A 62 -8.03 2.72 -0.19
CA ILE A 62 -8.26 3.27 -1.53
C ILE A 62 -7.33 2.61 -2.55
N THR A 63 -6.04 2.47 -2.23
CA THR A 63 -5.08 1.84 -3.14
C THR A 63 -5.45 0.38 -3.39
N ALA A 64 -5.83 -0.37 -2.35
CA ALA A 64 -6.21 -1.79 -2.47
C ALA A 64 -7.45 -2.02 -3.34
N VAL A 65 -8.49 -1.17 -3.20
CA VAL A 65 -9.79 -1.39 -3.88
C VAL A 65 -9.93 -0.65 -5.20
N LEU A 66 -9.22 0.46 -5.41
CA LEU A 66 -9.29 1.25 -6.63
C LEU A 66 -8.00 1.17 -7.45
N GLU A 67 -6.85 1.55 -6.88
CA GLU A 67 -5.62 1.65 -7.66
C GLU A 67 -5.08 0.28 -8.10
N GLY A 68 -5.17 -0.74 -7.24
CA GLY A 68 -4.76 -2.10 -7.53
C GLY A 68 -5.48 -2.69 -8.75
N PRO A 69 -6.82 -2.75 -8.77
CA PRO A 69 -7.58 -3.17 -9.94
C PRO A 69 -7.32 -2.29 -11.18
N THR A 70 -7.13 -0.99 -10.99
CA THR A 70 -6.85 -0.05 -12.09
C THR A 70 -5.47 -0.31 -12.72
N CYS A 71 -4.47 -0.73 -11.93
CA CYS A 71 -3.17 -1.19 -12.44
C CYS A 71 -3.31 -2.43 -13.33
N LEU A 72 -4.12 -3.42 -12.91
CA LEU A 72 -4.39 -4.60 -13.74
C LEU A 72 -5.17 -4.24 -15.02
N LEU A 73 -6.09 -3.27 -14.93
CA LEU A 73 -6.76 -2.70 -16.09
C LEU A 73 -5.76 -2.00 -17.02
N ALA A 74 -4.72 -1.35 -16.50
CA ALA A 74 -3.66 -0.75 -17.31
C ALA A 74 -2.85 -1.82 -18.04
N VAL A 75 -2.55 -2.96 -17.40
CA VAL A 75 -1.93 -4.11 -18.08
C VAL A 75 -2.78 -4.59 -19.25
N TYR A 76 -4.09 -4.74 -19.03
CA TYR A 76 -5.04 -5.11 -20.09
C TYR A 76 -5.11 -4.06 -21.21
N ALA A 77 -5.16 -2.78 -20.87
CA ALA A 77 -5.24 -1.69 -21.83
C ALA A 77 -3.97 -1.61 -22.71
N ILE A 78 -2.80 -1.85 -22.12
CA ILE A 78 -1.52 -1.91 -22.84
C ILE A 78 -1.48 -3.14 -23.75
N SER A 79 -1.85 -4.32 -23.26
CA SER A 79 -1.80 -5.56 -24.05
C SER A 79 -2.76 -5.54 -25.23
N THR A 80 -3.91 -4.86 -25.10
CA THR A 80 -4.92 -4.72 -26.16
C THR A 80 -4.83 -3.39 -26.92
N ARG A 81 -3.78 -2.59 -26.69
CA ARG A 81 -3.51 -1.29 -27.34
C ARG A 81 -4.72 -0.33 -27.34
N LYS A 82 -5.38 -0.19 -26.19
CA LYS A 82 -6.52 0.73 -26.04
C LYS A 82 -6.05 2.19 -26.02
N THR A 83 -6.85 3.08 -26.61
CA THR A 83 -6.55 4.51 -26.69
C THR A 83 -6.43 5.18 -25.31
N TYR A 84 -7.18 4.70 -24.31
CA TYR A 84 -7.16 5.24 -22.95
C TYR A 84 -5.96 4.76 -22.10
N MET A 85 -5.06 3.91 -22.61
CA MET A 85 -3.97 3.34 -21.81
C MET A 85 -3.04 4.39 -21.21
N TYR A 86 -2.83 5.53 -21.88
CA TYR A 86 -1.95 6.60 -21.39
C TYR A 86 -2.61 7.39 -20.25
N ILE A 87 -3.87 7.77 -20.44
CA ILE A 87 -4.65 8.49 -19.42
C ILE A 87 -4.74 7.63 -18.15
N LEU A 88 -5.01 6.33 -18.32
CA LEU A 88 -5.08 5.40 -17.21
C LEU A 88 -3.77 5.35 -16.40
N GLN A 89 -2.63 5.24 -17.08
CA GLN A 89 -1.31 5.24 -16.43
C GLN A 89 -1.02 6.54 -15.70
N VAL A 90 -1.32 7.70 -16.31
CA VAL A 90 -1.13 9.00 -15.66
C VAL A 90 -2.01 9.13 -14.42
N SER A 91 -3.28 8.74 -14.50
CA SER A 91 -4.20 8.77 -13.36
C SER A 91 -3.71 7.90 -12.20
N ILE A 92 -3.25 6.68 -12.49
CA ILE A 92 -2.67 5.78 -11.47
C ILE A 92 -1.42 6.41 -10.85
N SER A 93 -0.50 6.92 -11.65
CA SER A 93 0.73 7.56 -11.15
C SER A 93 0.45 8.77 -10.26
N LEU A 94 -0.58 9.56 -10.58
CA LEU A 94 -0.98 10.70 -9.75
C LEU A 94 -1.57 10.25 -8.41
N GLY A 95 -2.38 9.18 -8.40
CA GLY A 95 -2.90 8.59 -7.16
C GLY A 95 -1.79 8.09 -6.24
N GLN A 96 -0.84 7.34 -6.80
CA GLN A 96 0.33 6.84 -6.06
C GLN A 96 1.22 7.97 -5.54
N LEU A 97 1.44 9.01 -6.36
CA LEU A 97 2.20 10.19 -5.92
C LEU A 97 1.48 10.90 -4.79
N TYR A 98 0.16 11.08 -4.88
CA TYR A 98 -0.63 11.69 -3.82
C TYR A 98 -0.55 10.88 -2.52
N GLY A 99 -0.75 9.56 -2.57
CA GLY A 99 -0.62 8.69 -1.39
C GLY A 99 0.78 8.77 -0.77
N THR A 100 1.82 8.78 -1.61
CA THR A 100 3.23 8.93 -1.17
C THR A 100 3.48 10.28 -0.50
N VAL A 101 2.93 11.36 -1.07
CA VAL A 101 3.06 12.71 -0.48
C VAL A 101 2.35 12.76 0.88
N VAL A 102 1.13 12.19 0.99
CA VAL A 102 0.41 12.10 2.27
C VAL A 102 1.24 11.31 3.29
N TYR A 103 1.82 10.17 2.91
CA TYR A 103 2.70 9.35 3.76
C TYR A 103 3.86 10.16 4.37
N PHE A 104 4.59 10.92 3.55
CA PHE A 104 5.75 11.69 4.02
C PHE A 104 5.36 12.98 4.75
N ILE A 105 4.27 13.63 4.37
CA ILE A 105 3.81 14.84 5.07
C ILE A 105 3.37 14.48 6.48
N THR A 106 2.60 13.41 6.67
CA THR A 106 2.18 12.99 8.02
C THR A 106 3.38 12.58 8.86
N ALA A 107 4.37 11.94 8.26
CA ALA A 107 5.65 11.62 8.92
C ALA A 107 6.33 12.87 9.51
N ILE A 108 6.52 13.89 8.66
CA ILE A 108 7.16 15.15 9.04
C ILE A 108 6.33 15.89 10.09
N LEU A 109 5.00 15.93 9.95
CA LEU A 109 4.11 16.63 10.89
C LEU A 109 4.07 15.96 12.27
N GLU A 110 4.17 14.63 12.30
CA GLU A 110 4.23 13.84 13.54
C GLU A 110 5.64 13.78 14.14
N GLY A 111 6.63 14.38 13.47
CA GLY A 111 8.01 14.50 13.96
C GLY A 111 8.77 13.17 13.98
N ASP A 112 8.47 12.26 13.05
CA ASP A 112 9.12 10.94 12.93
C ASP A 112 9.09 10.06 14.20
N ASN A 113 8.17 10.34 15.12
CA ASN A 113 8.03 9.61 16.41
C ASN A 113 7.62 8.14 16.28
N PHE A 114 7.35 7.67 15.05
CA PHE A 114 6.95 6.30 14.72
C PHE A 114 8.09 5.45 14.16
N ASP A 115 9.25 6.05 13.85
CA ASP A 115 10.47 5.35 13.46
C ASP A 115 11.02 4.58 14.68
N ALA A 116 11.53 3.37 14.42
CA ALA A 116 11.93 2.33 15.35
C ALA A 116 12.31 2.78 16.79
N SER A 117 11.30 3.05 17.63
CA SER A 117 11.52 3.18 19.06
C SER A 117 11.86 1.80 19.64
N PRO A 118 12.99 1.64 20.36
CA PRO A 118 13.34 0.40 21.04
C PRO A 118 12.25 -0.14 21.99
N TYR A 119 11.26 0.67 22.33
CA TYR A 119 10.24 0.40 23.34
C TYR A 119 8.92 -0.17 22.80
N HIS A 120 8.72 -0.24 21.47
CA HIS A 120 7.48 -0.76 20.86
C HIS A 120 7.55 -2.21 20.39
N TYR A 121 8.66 -2.89 20.66
CA TYR A 121 8.81 -4.32 20.39
C TYR A 121 8.22 -5.14 21.55
N PHE A 122 7.02 -5.67 21.36
CA PHE A 122 6.43 -6.71 22.22
C PHE A 122 6.93 -8.10 21.83
#